data_AF-A0A375JBN5-F1
#
_entry.id   AF-A0A375JBN5-F1
#
_cell.length_a   1.000
_cell.length_b   1.000
_cell.length_c   1.000
_cell.angle_alpha   90.00
_cell.angle_beta   90.00
_cell.angle_gamma   90.00
#
_symmetry.space_group_name_H-M   'P 1'
#
loop_
_entity.id
_entity.type
_entity.pdbx_description
1 polymer ?
#
loop_
_entity_poly.entity_id
_entity_poly.type
_entity_poly.pdbx_seq_one_letter_code
_entity_poly.pdbx_strand_id
1 'polypeptide(L)'
;MSKSATLTIQKWGNSLAVRIPSNVARAAHFTEGLTVEVALDDVGLTVKPVGQRTLTLAEKLALFDPAKHSGEAMAVSPVGAEAM
;
A
#
# COMPACT_ATOMS: atom_id res chain seq x y z
N MET A 1 10.22 12.66 7.66
CA MET A 1 10.26 14.09 7.28
C MET A 1 9.00 14.40 6.49
N SER A 2 8.07 15.16 7.05
CA SER A 2 6.85 15.58 6.37
C SER A 2 7.21 16.58 5.26
N LYS A 3 7.00 16.23 4.00
CA LYS A 3 7.16 17.15 2.87
C LYS A 3 5.81 17.83 2.62
N SER A 4 5.75 19.14 2.83
CA SER A 4 4.57 19.97 2.51
C SER A 4 4.82 20.81 1.27
N ALA A 5 3.82 20.91 0.40
CA ALA A 5 3.81 21.83 -0.74
C ALA A 5 2.49 22.60 -0.73
N THR A 6 2.55 23.91 -0.90
CA THR A 6 1.36 24.76 -1.00
C THR A 6 0.89 24.78 -2.45
N LEU A 7 -0.32 24.31 -2.71
CA LEU A 7 -0.93 24.27 -4.05
C LEU A 7 -2.30 24.95 -4.01
N THR A 8 -2.68 25.59 -5.11
CA THR A 8 -4.00 26.19 -5.28
C THR A 8 -4.97 25.16 -5.85
N ILE A 9 -6.13 25.01 -5.22
CA ILE A 9 -7.23 24.17 -5.72
C ILE A 9 -7.70 24.72 -7.08
N GLN A 10 -7.90 23.84 -8.06
CA GLN A 10 -8.34 24.18 -9.40
C GLN A 10 -9.72 23.59 -9.70
N LYS A 11 -10.43 24.15 -10.68
CA LYS A 11 -11.67 23.56 -11.20
C LYS A 11 -11.35 22.48 -12.24
N TRP A 12 -11.94 21.30 -12.09
CA TRP A 12 -11.89 20.21 -13.06
C TRP A 12 -13.32 19.73 -13.35
N GLY A 13 -13.84 20.10 -14.52
CA GLY A 13 -15.25 19.88 -14.86
C GLY A 13 -16.17 20.62 -13.88
N ASN A 14 -17.07 19.89 -13.24
CA ASN A 14 -18.00 20.42 -12.23
C ASN A 14 -17.46 20.36 -10.79
N SER A 15 -16.23 19.88 -10.60
CA SER A 15 -15.65 19.62 -9.28
C SER A 15 -14.35 20.39 -9.07
N LEU A 16 -13.86 20.36 -7.83
CA LEU A 16 -12.55 20.89 -7.46
C LEU A 16 -11.49 19.78 -7.46
N ALA A 17 -10.27 20.13 -7.84
CA ALA A 17 -9.14 19.22 -7.90
C ALA A 17 -7.86 19.86 -7.38
N VAL A 18 -7.03 19.06 -6.72
CA VAL A 18 -5.66 19.42 -6.31
C VAL A 18 -4.69 18.59 -7.14
N ARG A 19 -3.68 19.24 -7.73
CA ARG A 19 -2.62 18.52 -8.44
C ARG A 19 -1.70 17.87 -7.43
N ILE A 20 -1.45 16.57 -7.59
CA ILE A 20 -0.50 15.82 -6.77
C ILE A 20 0.80 15.70 -7.58
N PRO A 21 1.89 16.38 -7.18
CA PRO A 21 3.18 16.28 -7.86
C PRO A 21 3.70 14.83 -7.89
N SER A 22 4.44 14.47 -8.93
CA SER A 22 4.89 13.08 -9.19
C SER A 22 5.70 12.45 -8.04
N ASN A 23 6.49 13.26 -7.33
CA ASN A 23 7.25 12.81 -6.16
C ASN A 23 6.35 12.47 -4.97
N VAL A 24 5.26 13.22 -4.76
CA VAL A 24 4.27 12.97 -3.70
C VAL A 24 3.41 11.76 -4.06
N ALA A 25 2.93 11.69 -5.30
CA ALA A 25 2.14 10.55 -5.79
C ALA A 25 2.92 9.24 -5.64
N ARG A 26 4.21 9.22 -6.01
CA ARG A 26 5.07 8.04 -5.84
C ARG A 26 5.26 7.66 -4.37
N ALA A 27 5.51 8.64 -3.49
CA ALA A 27 5.69 8.39 -2.06
C ALA A 27 4.41 7.88 -1.38
N ALA A 28 3.25 8.33 -1.86
CA ALA A 28 1.94 7.88 -1.40
C ALA A 28 1.44 6.60 -2.09
N HIS A 29 2.20 6.05 -3.05
CA HIS A 29 1.81 4.92 -3.90
C HIS A 29 0.51 5.16 -4.69
N PHE A 30 0.26 6.41 -5.09
CA PHE A 30 -0.88 6.76 -5.92
C PHE A 30 -0.57 6.47 -7.40
N THR A 31 -1.45 5.71 -8.03
CA THR A 31 -1.40 5.39 -9.46
C THR A 31 -2.67 5.87 -10.14
N GLU A 32 -2.62 6.08 -11.45
CA GLU A 32 -3.83 6.39 -12.22
C GLU A 32 -4.86 5.26 -12.09
N GLY A 33 -6.13 5.62 -11.95
CA GLY A 33 -7.23 4.66 -11.72
C GLY A 33 -7.31 4.08 -10.31
N LEU A 34 -6.46 4.49 -9.37
CA LEU A 34 -6.54 4.06 -7.97
C LEU A 34 -7.80 4.61 -7.29
N THR A 35 -8.60 3.72 -6.72
CA THR A 35 -9.72 4.09 -5.86
C THR A 35 -9.21 4.66 -4.54
N VAL A 36 -9.70 5.83 -4.15
CA VAL A 36 -9.34 6.51 -2.90
C VAL A 36 -10.58 6.88 -2.10
N GLU A 37 -10.45 6.86 -0.78
CA GLU A 37 -11.45 7.37 0.16
C GLU A 37 -11.04 8.78 0.52
N VAL A 38 -12.01 9.68 0.44
CA VAL A 38 -11.85 11.08 0.80
C VAL A 38 -12.74 11.32 2.01
N ALA A 39 -12.11 11.59 3.16
CA ALA A 39 -12.80 11.85 4.42
C ALA A 39 -12.55 13.29 4.87
N LEU A 40 -13.58 13.92 5.43
CA LEU A 40 -13.45 15.21 6.10
C LEU A 40 -13.12 14.95 7.57
N ASP A 41 -12.04 15.58 8.03
CA ASP A 41 -11.58 15.56 9.42
C ASP A 41 -11.55 17.01 9.96
N ASP A 42 -11.33 17.18 11.26
CA ASP A 42 -11.45 18.49 11.95
C ASP A 42 -10.47 19.54 11.38
N VAL A 43 -9.32 19.07 10.88
CA VAL A 43 -8.23 19.90 10.36
C VAL A 43 -8.22 20.00 8.83
N GLY A 44 -9.03 19.18 8.13
CA GLY A 44 -9.11 19.22 6.66
C GLY A 44 -9.49 17.91 5.99
N LEU A 45 -9.16 17.80 4.70
CA LEU A 45 -9.52 16.65 3.88
C LEU A 45 -8.39 15.61 3.88
N THR A 46 -8.70 14.39 4.29
CA THR A 46 -7.76 13.25 4.24
C THR A 46 -8.10 12.36 3.05
N VAL A 47 -7.10 12.08 2.21
CA VAL A 47 -7.23 11.19 1.05
C VAL A 47 -6.36 9.96 1.28
N LYS A 48 -6.97 8.78 1.31
CA LYS A 48 -6.28 7.49 1.51
C LYS A 48 -6.69 6.47 0.44
N PRO A 49 -5.80 5.57 0.01
CA PRO A 49 -6.15 4.52 -0.95
C PRO A 49 -7.16 3.54 -0.36
N VAL A 50 -8.13 3.10 -1.18
CA VAL A 50 -9.11 2.07 -0.83
C VAL A 50 -8.58 0.72 -1.28
N GLY A 51 -8.45 -0.21 -0.33
CA GLY A 51 -7.97 -1.58 -0.58
C GLY A 51 -6.89 -2.00 0.41
N GLN A 52 -6.57 -3.30 0.44
CA GLN A 52 -5.48 -3.80 1.26
C GLN A 52 -4.17 -3.17 0.80
N ARG A 53 -3.60 -2.31 1.64
CA ARG A 53 -2.20 -1.88 1.52
C ARG A 53 -1.34 -3.12 1.33
N THR A 54 -0.45 -3.11 0.34
CA THR A 54 0.57 -4.14 0.23
C THR A 54 1.42 -4.08 1.50
N LEU A 55 1.26 -5.08 2.36
CA LEU A 55 2.03 -5.17 3.59
C LEU A 55 3.51 -5.21 3.25
N THR A 56 4.31 -4.47 4.02
CA THR A 56 5.76 -4.56 3.92
C THR A 56 6.22 -5.97 4.31
N LEU A 57 7.43 -6.37 3.92
CA LEU A 57 7.99 -7.66 4.32
C LEU A 57 7.97 -7.84 5.85
N ALA A 58 8.34 -6.80 6.61
CA ALA A 58 8.32 -6.81 8.06
C ALA A 58 6.91 -7.06 8.63
N GLU A 59 5.89 -6.43 8.05
CA GLU A 59 4.50 -6.63 8.49
C GLU A 59 3.95 -8.01 8.10
N LYS A 60 4.35 -8.53 6.92
CA LYS A 60 4.03 -9.90 6.53
C LYS A 60 4.64 -10.92 7.49
N LEU A 61 5.89 -10.72 7.89
CA LEU A 61 6.57 -11.57 8.87
C LEU A 61 5.94 -11.46 10.26
N ALA A 62 5.49 -10.27 10.67
CA ALA A 62 4.79 -10.10 11.94
C ALA A 62 3.43 -10.84 11.99
N LEU A 63 2.78 -11.02 10.84
CA LEU A 63 1.55 -11.81 10.70
C LEU A 63 1.80 -13.31 10.45
N PHE A 64 3.06 -13.73 10.29
CA PHE A 64 3.40 -15.12 10.02
C PHE A 64 3.22 -15.98 11.28
N ASP A 65 2.15 -16.75 11.31
CA ASP A 65 1.92 -17.84 12.26
C ASP A 65 2.60 -19.15 11.78
N PRO A 66 3.68 -19.62 12.43
CA PRO A 66 4.35 -20.86 12.04
C PRO A 66 3.42 -22.08 12.12
N ALA A 67 2.47 -22.14 13.06
CA ALA A 67 1.59 -23.28 13.18
C ALA A 67 0.60 -23.39 12.01
N LYS A 68 0.23 -22.26 11.39
CA LYS A 68 -0.71 -22.21 10.25
C LYS A 68 -0.03 -22.13 8.89
N HIS A 69 1.15 -21.50 8.82
CA HIS A 69 1.80 -21.16 7.57
C HIS A 69 3.12 -21.91 7.33
N SER A 70 3.61 -22.69 8.30
CA SER A 70 4.77 -23.57 8.06
C SER A 70 4.35 -24.90 7.42
N GLY A 71 5.33 -25.60 6.85
CA GLY A 71 5.17 -26.89 6.18
C GLY A 71 5.43 -26.81 4.69
N GLU A 72 6.15 -27.78 4.15
CA GLU A 72 6.21 -27.97 2.70
C GLU A 72 4.88 -28.52 2.21
N ALA A 73 4.21 -27.77 1.33
CA ALA A 73 2.98 -28.23 0.69
C ALA A 73 3.19 -29.48 -0.19
N MET A 74 4.44 -29.73 -0.59
CA MET A 74 4.86 -30.86 -1.41
C MET A 74 5.96 -31.65 -0.69
N ALA A 75 5.72 -32.01 0.56
CA ALA A 75 6.64 -32.86 1.30
C ALA A 75 6.86 -34.17 0.53
N VAL A 76 8.09 -34.39 0.09
CA VAL A 76 8.54 -35.62 -0.56
C VAL A 76 9.69 -36.19 0.25
N SER A 77 9.81 -37.51 0.27
CA SER A 77 10.96 -38.16 0.88
C SER A 77 12.23 -37.79 0.09
N PRO A 78 13.33 -37.41 0.76
CA PRO A 78 14.61 -37.15 0.10
C PRO A 78 15.05 -38.36 -0.73
N VAL A 79 15.55 -38.12 -1.95
CA VAL A 79 16.01 -39.15 -2.89
C VAL A 79 17.40 -38.83 -3.42
N GLY A 80 18.32 -39.80 -3.32
CA GLY A 80 19.69 -39.65 -3.81
C GLY A 80 20.61 -38.97 -2.78
N ALA A 81 21.44 -38.01 -3.22
CA ALA A 81 22.51 -37.43 -2.40
C ALA A 81 22.02 -36.57 -1.21
N GLU A 82 20.76 -36.15 -1.23
CA GLU A 82 20.08 -35.41 -0.15
C GLU A 82 19.59 -36.30 1.00
N ALA A 83 19.60 -37.62 0.83
CA ALA A 83 19.28 -38.58 1.88
C ALA A 83 20.49 -38.99 2.75
N MET A 84 21.68 -38.44 2.47
CA MET A 84 22.96 -38.82 3.08
C MET A 84 23.40 -37.82 4.16
#